data_AF-A0A1D2R236-F1
#
_entry.id   AF-A0A1D2R236-F1
#
_cell.length_a   1.000
_cell.length_b   1.000
_cell.length_c   1.000
_cell.angle_alpha   90.00
_cell.angle_beta   90.00
_cell.angle_gamma   90.00
#
_symmetry.space_group_name_H-M   'P 1'
#
loop_
_entity.id
_entity.type
_entity.pdbx_description
1 polymer ?
#
loop_
_entity_poly.entity_id
_entity_poly.type
_entity_poly.pdbx_seq_one_letter_code
_entity_poly.pdbx_strand_id
1 'polypeptide(L)'
;MKSYFTVWELTVMLFFAATSALINTFLPIKSITQTLGIPGPAAGMALLGGIIFVFWIALAHSVIQKKYSAIVTALFTAAFCLLIHPWYGVIVPGWFGIYAVIALLSIGTSIELINKKFINAGIGNSICLIITWLAIGFHTGIWIEPIFAPVMLLVGFVSGCFGAFLANIIR
;
A
#
# COMPACT_ATOMS: atom_id res chain seq x y z
N MET A 1 -17.54 23.23 15.82
CA MET A 1 -17.48 21.91 15.16
C MET A 1 -16.56 21.01 15.98
N LYS A 2 -17.03 19.85 16.47
CA LYS A 2 -16.13 18.86 17.09
C LYS A 2 -15.58 17.95 15.99
N SER A 3 -14.27 17.73 15.96
CA SER A 3 -13.63 16.79 15.02
C SER A 3 -14.10 15.35 15.30
N TYR A 4 -14.32 14.56 14.24
CA TYR A 4 -14.69 13.14 14.36
C TYR A 4 -13.55 12.31 14.97
N PHE A 5 -12.32 12.58 14.54
CA PHE A 5 -11.11 12.02 15.13
C PHE A 5 -10.54 12.95 16.19
N THR A 6 -10.12 12.39 17.31
CA THR A 6 -9.37 13.11 18.34
C THR A 6 -7.96 13.43 17.85
N VAL A 7 -7.29 14.38 18.50
CA VAL A 7 -5.89 14.71 18.20
C VAL A 7 -5.01 13.46 18.30
N TRP A 8 -5.21 12.64 19.33
CA TRP A 8 -4.49 11.37 19.52
C TRP A 8 -4.68 10.42 18.34
N GLU A 9 -5.91 10.21 17.88
CA GLU A 9 -6.20 9.32 16.75
C GLU A 9 -5.57 9.82 15.46
N LEU A 10 -5.62 11.13 15.20
CA LEU A 10 -4.94 11.74 14.06
C LEU A 10 -3.41 11.54 14.14
N THR A 11 -2.82 11.73 15.32
CA THR A 11 -1.38 11.50 15.54
C THR A 11 -1.00 10.05 15.27
N VAL A 12 -1.80 9.08 15.72
CA VAL A 12 -1.55 7.65 15.47
C VAL A 12 -1.61 7.32 13.98
N MET A 13 -2.64 7.82 13.26
CA MET A 13 -2.73 7.61 11.80
C MET A 13 -1.54 8.24 11.06
N LEU A 14 -1.16 9.46 11.43
CA LEU A 14 -0.01 10.16 10.83
C LEU A 14 1.30 9.42 11.09
N PHE A 15 1.51 8.91 12.32
CA PHE A 15 2.71 8.17 12.69
C PHE A 15 2.87 6.88 11.86
N PHE A 16 1.81 6.09 11.76
CA PHE A 16 1.86 4.85 10.98
C PHE A 16 1.95 5.11 9.48
N ALA A 17 1.26 6.13 8.96
CA ALA A 17 1.36 6.54 7.57
C ALA A 17 2.77 7.02 7.19
N ALA A 18 3.39 7.84 8.05
CA ALA A 18 4.76 8.31 7.86
C ALA A 18 5.74 7.13 7.92
N THR A 19 5.60 6.23 8.88
CA THR A 19 6.46 5.04 8.99
C THR A 19 6.37 4.16 7.75
N SER A 20 5.15 3.89 7.27
CA SER A 20 4.89 3.18 6.02
C SER A 20 5.60 3.84 4.82
N ALA A 21 5.46 5.17 4.68
CA ALA A 21 6.08 5.91 3.59
C ALA A 21 7.61 5.92 3.67
N LEU A 22 8.20 6.10 4.86
CA LEU A 22 9.64 6.05 5.07
C LEU A 22 10.21 4.67 4.72
N ILE A 23 9.53 3.59 5.14
CA ILE A 23 9.92 2.22 4.78
C ILE A 23 9.88 2.03 3.27
N ASN A 24 8.82 2.48 2.60
CA ASN A 24 8.69 2.41 1.15
C ASN A 24 9.83 3.16 0.42
N THR A 25 10.25 4.31 0.94
CA THR A 25 11.31 5.12 0.34
C THR A 25 12.71 4.55 0.58
N PHE A 26 13.01 4.14 1.81
CA PHE A 26 14.37 3.81 2.21
C PHE A 26 14.73 2.33 2.04
N LEU A 27 13.75 1.43 1.95
CA LEU A 27 14.06 0.04 1.61
C LEU A 27 14.52 -0.03 0.14
N PRO A 28 15.66 -0.68 -0.16
CA PRO A 28 16.18 -0.81 -1.52
C PRO A 28 15.41 -1.91 -2.29
N ILE A 29 14.09 -1.78 -2.35
CA ILE A 29 13.14 -2.77 -2.88
C ILE A 29 13.51 -3.15 -4.32
N LYS A 30 13.89 -2.18 -5.14
CA LYS A 30 14.33 -2.42 -6.52
C LYS A 30 15.54 -3.35 -6.58
N SER A 31 16.54 -3.13 -5.72
CA SER A 31 17.74 -3.98 -5.66
C SER A 31 17.39 -5.38 -5.16
N ILE A 32 16.50 -5.50 -4.17
CA ILE A 32 16.02 -6.79 -3.65
C ILE A 32 15.32 -7.57 -4.78
N THR A 33 14.38 -6.96 -5.50
CA THR A 33 13.63 -7.63 -6.57
C THR A 33 14.50 -8.01 -7.75
N GLN A 34 15.49 -7.18 -8.09
CA GLN A 34 16.46 -7.48 -9.15
C GLN A 34 17.38 -8.64 -8.77
N THR A 35 17.83 -8.70 -7.52
CA THR A 35 18.65 -9.81 -7.01
C THR A 35 17.89 -11.14 -7.04
N LEU A 36 16.59 -11.10 -6.77
CA LEU A 36 15.70 -12.27 -6.84
C LEU A 36 15.30 -12.65 -8.27
N GLY A 37 15.74 -11.90 -9.28
CA GLY A 37 15.40 -12.15 -10.69
C GLY A 37 13.92 -11.98 -10.99
N ILE A 38 13.19 -11.19 -10.20
CA ILE A 38 11.74 -11.04 -10.34
C ILE A 38 11.44 -9.98 -11.41
N PRO A 39 10.77 -10.34 -12.52
CA PRO A 39 10.53 -9.44 -13.63
C PRO A 39 9.41 -8.44 -13.35
N GLY A 40 9.46 -7.33 -14.07
CA GLY A 40 8.35 -6.38 -14.19
C GLY A 40 8.32 -5.23 -13.18
N PRO A 41 7.46 -4.23 -13.44
CA PRO A 41 7.34 -3.05 -12.59
C PRO A 41 6.64 -3.39 -11.26
N ALA A 42 6.99 -2.66 -10.21
CA ALA A 42 6.35 -2.76 -8.89
C ALA A 42 6.36 -4.17 -8.26
N ALA A 43 7.28 -5.06 -8.64
CA ALA A 43 7.47 -6.39 -8.03
C ALA A 43 7.63 -6.31 -6.49
N GLY A 44 8.20 -5.20 -6.01
CA GLY A 44 8.31 -4.89 -4.60
C GLY A 44 6.99 -4.81 -3.85
N MET A 45 5.96 -4.24 -4.49
CA MET A 45 4.62 -4.17 -3.91
C MET A 45 3.96 -5.54 -3.85
N ALA A 46 4.21 -6.39 -4.85
CA ALA A 46 3.74 -7.77 -4.81
C ALA A 46 4.35 -8.52 -3.61
N LEU A 47 5.67 -8.44 -3.42
CA LEU A 47 6.36 -9.19 -2.36
C LEU A 47 6.14 -8.59 -0.97
N LEU A 48 6.32 -7.28 -0.84
CA LEU A 48 6.46 -6.58 0.44
C LEU A 48 5.34 -5.57 0.69
N GLY A 49 4.41 -5.35 -0.24
CA GLY A 49 3.31 -4.39 -0.06
C GLY A 49 2.46 -4.67 1.18
N GLY A 50 2.37 -5.95 1.57
CA GLY A 50 1.83 -6.38 2.86
C GLY A 50 2.47 -5.71 4.06
N ILE A 51 3.80 -5.73 4.15
CA ILE A 51 4.55 -5.16 5.27
C ILE A 51 4.68 -3.64 5.14
N ILE A 52 4.88 -3.15 3.91
CA ILE A 52 5.16 -1.75 3.64
C ILE A 52 3.92 -0.89 3.80
N PHE A 53 2.76 -1.35 3.34
CA PHE A 53 1.53 -0.55 3.34
C PHE A 53 0.43 -1.16 4.20
N VAL A 54 0.07 -2.40 3.91
CA VAL A 54 -1.12 -3.04 4.49
C VAL A 54 -1.01 -3.16 6.01
N PHE A 55 0.14 -3.59 6.51
CA PHE A 55 0.41 -3.77 7.94
C PHE A 55 0.16 -2.47 8.72
N TRP A 56 0.74 -1.36 8.28
CA TRP A 56 0.62 -0.07 8.97
C TRP A 56 -0.79 0.50 8.92
N ILE A 57 -1.47 0.39 7.77
CA ILE A 57 -2.86 0.83 7.62
C ILE A 57 -3.79 -0.02 8.49
N ALA A 58 -3.61 -1.35 8.47
CA ALA A 58 -4.38 -2.28 9.29
C ALA A 58 -4.11 -2.08 10.79
N LEU A 59 -2.86 -1.80 11.18
CA LEU A 59 -2.48 -1.56 12.56
C LEU A 59 -3.09 -0.26 13.08
N ALA A 60 -3.05 0.83 12.30
CA ALA A 60 -3.72 2.08 12.63
C ALA A 60 -5.22 1.88 12.85
N HIS A 61 -5.87 1.19 11.91
CA HIS A 61 -7.30 0.87 12.00
C HIS A 61 -7.62 0.00 13.21
N SER A 62 -6.77 -0.97 13.49
CA SER A 62 -6.87 -1.79 14.69
C SER A 62 -6.74 -0.90 15.92
N VAL A 63 -5.62 -0.21 16.17
CA VAL A 63 -5.45 0.62 17.37
C VAL A 63 -6.61 1.58 17.62
N ILE A 64 -7.13 2.23 16.57
CA ILE A 64 -8.18 3.26 16.70
C ILE A 64 -9.61 2.69 16.79
N GLN A 65 -9.91 1.56 16.13
CA GLN A 65 -11.24 0.93 16.06
C GLN A 65 -12.40 1.84 15.60
N LYS A 66 -12.12 2.91 14.87
CA LYS A 66 -13.16 3.77 14.28
C LYS A 66 -13.29 3.53 12.79
N LYS A 67 -14.51 3.68 12.28
CA LYS A 67 -14.77 3.73 10.84
C LYS A 67 -13.94 4.85 10.20
N TYR A 68 -13.54 4.68 8.95
CA TYR A 68 -12.72 5.59 8.17
C TYR A 68 -11.25 5.72 8.61
N SER A 69 -10.83 5.09 9.72
CA SER A 69 -9.42 5.20 10.16
C SER A 69 -8.45 4.50 9.21
N ALA A 70 -8.83 3.41 8.55
CA ALA A 70 -7.95 2.75 7.58
C ALA A 70 -7.87 3.60 6.29
N ILE A 71 -9.02 4.12 5.85
CA ILE A 71 -9.12 5.00 4.68
C ILE A 71 -8.28 6.27 4.88
N VAL A 72 -8.44 6.95 6.01
CA VAL A 72 -7.69 8.18 6.32
C VAL A 72 -6.19 7.90 6.47
N THR A 73 -5.81 6.80 7.12
CA THR A 73 -4.40 6.39 7.19
C THR A 73 -3.83 6.14 5.80
N ALA A 74 -4.54 5.44 4.92
CA ALA A 74 -4.10 5.18 3.56
C ALA A 74 -3.91 6.46 2.72
N LEU A 75 -4.80 7.46 2.91
CA LEU A 75 -4.66 8.78 2.28
C LEU A 75 -3.43 9.53 2.79
N PHE A 76 -3.15 9.50 4.09
CA PHE A 76 -1.91 10.07 4.63
C PHE A 76 -0.68 9.34 4.09
N THR A 77 -0.71 8.01 3.99
CA THR A 77 0.39 7.24 3.41
C THR A 77 0.64 7.66 1.96
N ALA A 78 -0.43 7.83 1.17
CA ALA A 78 -0.32 8.30 -0.22
C ALA A 78 0.27 9.71 -0.28
N ALA A 79 -0.21 10.62 0.56
CA ALA A 79 0.33 11.98 0.64
C ALA A 79 1.82 11.99 0.97
N PHE A 80 2.25 11.23 1.99
CA PHE A 80 3.67 11.14 2.34
C PHE A 80 4.51 10.51 1.22
N CYS A 81 4.05 9.41 0.61
CA CYS A 81 4.77 8.78 -0.50
C CYS A 81 4.87 9.70 -1.73
N LEU A 82 3.90 10.59 -1.95
CA LEU A 82 3.96 11.59 -3.02
C LEU A 82 4.84 12.79 -2.68
N LEU A 83 4.98 13.15 -1.41
CA LEU A 83 5.89 14.20 -0.96
C LEU A 83 7.35 13.73 -0.95
N ILE A 84 7.58 12.43 -0.72
CA ILE A 84 8.91 11.83 -0.64
C ILE A 84 9.27 11.20 -1.99
N HIS A 85 9.93 11.99 -2.84
CA HIS A 85 10.41 11.53 -4.14
C HIS A 85 11.78 10.84 -4.09
N PRO A 86 12.07 9.89 -5.02
CA PRO A 86 11.17 9.34 -6.04
C PRO A 86 10.36 8.14 -5.53
N TRP A 87 9.09 8.02 -5.98
CA TRP A 87 8.28 6.82 -5.73
C TRP A 87 8.24 5.94 -6.99
N TYR A 88 8.73 4.70 -6.90
CA TYR A 88 8.91 3.80 -8.04
C TYR A 88 9.75 4.41 -9.19
N GLY A 89 10.65 5.34 -8.89
CA GLY A 89 11.46 6.03 -9.89
C GLY A 89 10.74 7.16 -10.61
N VAL A 90 9.49 7.48 -10.24
CA VAL A 90 8.77 8.66 -10.75
C VAL A 90 9.23 9.90 -9.99
N ILE A 91 9.93 10.78 -10.69
CA ILE A 91 10.52 12.03 -10.15
C ILE A 91 9.55 13.21 -10.29
N VAL A 92 8.69 13.22 -11.33
CA VAL A 92 7.68 14.27 -11.56
C VAL A 92 6.29 13.63 -11.53
N PRO A 93 5.50 13.79 -10.45
CA PRO A 93 4.36 12.93 -10.17
C PRO A 93 3.04 13.42 -10.79
N GLY A 94 3.08 14.22 -11.87
CA GLY A 94 1.87 14.84 -12.42
C GLY A 94 0.79 13.82 -12.77
N TRP A 95 1.18 12.72 -13.43
CA TRP A 95 0.25 11.64 -13.77
C TRP A 95 0.14 10.57 -12.67
N PHE A 96 1.24 10.24 -11.97
CA PHE A 96 1.27 9.15 -11.00
C PHE A 96 0.47 9.46 -9.72
N GLY A 97 0.34 10.73 -9.33
CA GLY A 97 -0.33 11.14 -8.10
C GLY A 97 -1.75 10.57 -7.95
N ILE A 98 -2.56 10.66 -9.00
CA ILE A 98 -3.95 10.17 -8.98
C ILE A 98 -3.97 8.65 -8.81
N TYR A 99 -3.17 7.92 -9.60
CA TYR A 99 -3.08 6.46 -9.48
C TYR A 99 -2.64 6.04 -8.09
N ALA A 100 -1.66 6.74 -7.52
CA ALA A 100 -1.11 6.40 -6.22
C ALA A 100 -2.12 6.58 -5.08
N VAL A 101 -2.91 7.66 -5.13
CA VAL A 101 -4.02 7.89 -4.20
C VAL A 101 -5.08 6.80 -4.35
N ILE A 102 -5.53 6.50 -5.57
CA ILE A 102 -6.54 5.46 -5.81
C ILE A 102 -6.02 4.08 -5.37
N ALA A 103 -4.75 3.78 -5.65
CA ALA A 103 -4.11 2.52 -5.30
C ALA A 103 -4.08 2.30 -3.78
N LEU A 104 -3.61 3.28 -3.00
CA LEU A 104 -3.60 3.15 -1.53
C LEU A 104 -5.00 3.25 -0.92
N LEU A 105 -5.87 4.07 -1.49
CA LEU A 105 -7.28 4.14 -1.07
C LEU A 105 -7.98 2.78 -1.23
N SER A 106 -7.64 2.01 -2.26
CA SER A 106 -8.16 0.64 -2.44
C SER A 106 -7.78 -0.29 -1.28
N ILE A 107 -6.57 -0.14 -0.71
CA ILE A 107 -6.13 -0.88 0.48
C ILE A 107 -6.96 -0.48 1.70
N GLY A 108 -7.03 0.83 2.01
CA GLY A 108 -7.77 1.34 3.17
C GLY A 108 -9.25 0.96 3.10
N THR A 109 -9.87 1.09 1.92
CA THR A 109 -11.26 0.73 1.68
C THR A 109 -11.50 -0.77 1.84
N SER A 110 -10.61 -1.60 1.29
CA SER A 110 -10.74 -3.06 1.42
C SER A 110 -10.63 -3.53 2.87
N ILE A 111 -9.73 -2.92 3.66
CA ILE A 111 -9.58 -3.22 5.08
C ILE A 111 -10.86 -2.92 5.87
N GLU A 112 -11.61 -1.87 5.51
CA GLU A 112 -12.84 -1.47 6.22
C GLU A 112 -14.10 -2.23 5.82
N LEU A 113 -14.24 -2.65 4.56
CA LEU A 113 -15.54 -3.04 4.02
C LEU A 113 -16.01 -4.47 4.35
N ILE A 114 -15.12 -5.40 4.70
CA ILE A 114 -15.48 -6.81 4.75
C ILE A 114 -15.08 -7.43 6.11
N ASN A 115 -15.95 -8.26 6.68
CA ASN A 115 -15.76 -8.84 8.02
C ASN A 115 -14.49 -9.70 8.17
N LYS A 116 -13.91 -10.22 7.08
CA LYS A 116 -12.67 -11.01 7.08
C LYS A 116 -11.43 -10.15 6.82
N LYS A 117 -11.03 -9.34 7.81
CA LYS A 117 -9.97 -8.31 7.71
C LYS A 117 -8.71 -8.76 6.94
N PHE A 118 -8.25 -9.99 7.12
CA PHE A 118 -7.05 -10.51 6.45
C PHE A 118 -7.21 -10.69 4.94
N ILE A 119 -8.28 -11.35 4.51
CA ILE A 119 -8.53 -11.65 3.09
C ILE A 119 -8.68 -10.36 2.31
N ASN A 120 -9.38 -9.38 2.87
CA ASN A 120 -9.63 -8.12 2.18
C ASN A 120 -8.37 -7.29 2.05
N ALA A 121 -7.49 -7.37 3.04
CA ALA A 121 -6.21 -6.71 2.97
C ALA A 121 -5.37 -7.27 1.81
N GLY A 122 -5.45 -8.59 1.56
CA GLY A 122 -4.92 -9.24 0.36
C GLY A 122 -5.57 -8.74 -0.94
N ILE A 123 -6.91 -8.63 -0.98
CA ILE A 123 -7.64 -8.08 -2.14
C ILE A 123 -7.19 -6.64 -2.40
N GLY A 124 -7.15 -5.80 -1.37
CA GLY A 124 -6.73 -4.42 -1.46
C GLY A 124 -5.30 -4.27 -1.99
N ASN A 125 -4.35 -5.10 -1.51
CA ASN A 125 -2.98 -5.07 -2.03
C ASN A 125 -2.92 -5.50 -3.50
N SER A 126 -3.73 -6.47 -3.90
CA SER A 126 -3.80 -6.94 -5.30
C SER A 126 -4.38 -5.86 -6.22
N ILE A 127 -5.44 -5.16 -5.79
CA ILE A 127 -6.02 -4.03 -6.53
C ILE A 127 -4.99 -2.90 -6.64
N CYS A 128 -4.29 -2.59 -5.53
CA CYS A 128 -3.21 -1.61 -5.49
C CYS A 128 -2.11 -1.93 -6.52
N LEU A 129 -1.71 -3.21 -6.61
CA LEU A 129 -0.74 -3.69 -7.58
C LEU A 129 -1.23 -3.54 -9.02
N ILE A 130 -2.48 -3.91 -9.31
CA ILE A 130 -3.10 -3.74 -10.63
C ILE A 130 -3.11 -2.27 -11.05
N ILE A 131 -3.57 -1.37 -10.17
CA ILE A 131 -3.60 0.06 -10.45
C ILE A 131 -2.19 0.58 -10.74
N THR A 132 -1.20 0.13 -9.96
CA THR A 132 0.20 0.51 -10.16
C THR A 132 0.75 0.02 -11.51
N TRP A 133 0.44 -1.23 -11.90
CA TRP A 133 0.81 -1.74 -13.21
C TRP A 133 0.13 -0.99 -14.36
N LEU A 134 -1.16 -0.68 -14.23
CA LEU A 134 -1.88 0.12 -15.24
C LEU A 134 -1.25 1.51 -15.38
N ALA A 135 -0.94 2.17 -14.26
CA ALA A 135 -0.30 3.47 -14.27
C ALA A 135 1.05 3.44 -15.00
N ILE A 136 1.92 2.49 -14.64
CA ILE A 136 3.25 2.37 -15.24
C ILE A 136 3.13 1.95 -16.71
N GLY A 137 2.29 0.97 -17.02
CA GLY A 137 2.09 0.45 -18.37
C GLY A 137 1.57 1.50 -19.35
N PHE A 138 0.52 2.25 -18.98
CA PHE A 138 -0.06 3.27 -19.85
C PHE A 138 0.86 4.48 -20.07
N HIS A 139 1.70 4.84 -19.09
CA HIS A 139 2.53 6.05 -19.16
C HIS A 139 3.98 5.79 -19.58
N THR A 140 4.49 4.57 -19.46
CA THR A 140 5.90 4.24 -19.78
C THR A 140 6.05 3.13 -20.81
N GLY A 141 4.97 2.41 -21.15
CA GLY A 141 5.02 1.23 -22.00
C GLY A 141 5.63 -0.01 -21.33
N ILE A 142 6.05 0.09 -20.07
CA ILE A 142 6.65 -1.02 -19.31
C ILE A 142 5.53 -1.79 -18.61
N TRP A 143 5.28 -3.00 -19.07
CA TRP A 143 4.27 -3.90 -18.50
C TRP A 143 4.90 -5.05 -17.73
N ILE A 144 4.12 -5.66 -16.83
CA ILE A 144 4.45 -6.98 -16.30
C ILE A 144 4.28 -8.00 -17.44
N GLU A 145 5.20 -8.95 -17.54
CA GLU A 145 5.08 -10.07 -18.46
C GLU A 145 3.82 -10.89 -18.12
N PRO A 146 2.91 -11.15 -19.08
CA PRO A 146 1.61 -11.77 -18.80
C PRO A 146 1.69 -13.12 -18.08
N ILE A 147 2.76 -13.88 -18.32
CA ILE A 147 3.00 -15.18 -17.67
C ILE A 147 3.26 -15.05 -16.17
N PHE A 148 3.86 -13.94 -15.72
CA PHE A 148 4.14 -13.68 -14.31
C PHE A 148 3.03 -12.94 -13.60
N ALA A 149 2.12 -12.28 -14.31
CA ALA A 149 1.06 -11.47 -13.71
C ALA A 149 0.17 -12.25 -12.72
N PRO A 150 -0.35 -13.47 -13.04
CA PRO A 150 -1.16 -14.24 -12.09
C PRO A 150 -0.39 -14.60 -10.81
N VAL A 151 0.87 -15.00 -10.96
CA VAL A 151 1.74 -15.38 -9.83
C VAL A 151 2.01 -14.15 -8.97
N MET A 152 2.35 -13.01 -9.56
CA MET A 152 2.60 -11.77 -8.84
C MET A 152 1.36 -11.23 -8.13
N LEU A 153 0.16 -11.41 -8.72
CA LEU A 153 -1.10 -11.09 -8.05
C LEU A 153 -1.33 -12.00 -6.85
N LEU A 154 -1.08 -13.30 -6.99
CA LEU A 154 -1.22 -14.24 -5.86
C LEU A 154 -0.23 -13.92 -4.74
N VAL A 155 1.02 -13.62 -5.08
CA VAL A 155 2.05 -13.19 -4.12
C VAL A 155 1.64 -11.88 -3.45
N GLY A 156 1.16 -10.90 -4.22
CA GLY A 156 0.58 -9.65 -3.70
C GLY A 156 -0.58 -9.89 -2.74
N PHE A 157 -1.49 -10.78 -3.09
CA PHE A 157 -2.61 -11.17 -2.24
C PHE A 157 -2.14 -11.78 -0.91
N VAL A 158 -1.22 -12.75 -0.97
CA VAL A 158 -0.66 -13.41 0.22
C VAL A 158 0.10 -12.41 1.08
N SER A 159 0.89 -11.53 0.47
CA SER A 159 1.61 -10.45 1.16
C SER A 159 0.63 -9.55 1.91
N GLY A 160 -0.45 -9.10 1.26
CA GLY A 160 -1.48 -8.29 1.91
C GLY A 160 -2.19 -9.01 3.07
N CYS A 161 -2.54 -10.29 2.89
CA CYS A 161 -3.09 -11.11 3.97
C CYS A 161 -2.14 -11.18 5.17
N PHE A 162 -0.86 -11.39 4.91
CA PHE A 162 0.19 -11.49 5.93
C PHE A 162 0.38 -10.16 6.68
N GLY A 163 0.38 -9.03 5.98
CA GLY A 163 0.47 -7.70 6.60
C GLY A 163 -0.66 -7.45 7.60
N ALA A 164 -1.90 -7.75 7.21
CA ALA A 164 -3.04 -7.63 8.12
C ALA A 164 -2.98 -8.67 9.26
N PHE A 165 -2.43 -9.87 9.00
CA PHE A 165 -2.22 -10.90 10.01
C PHE A 165 -1.33 -10.40 11.15
N LEU A 166 -0.16 -9.86 10.80
CA LEU A 166 0.76 -9.30 11.78
C LEU A 166 0.14 -8.14 12.57
N ALA A 167 -0.61 -7.26 11.89
CA ALA A 167 -1.27 -6.13 12.55
C ALA A 167 -2.27 -6.55 13.63
N ASN A 168 -2.91 -7.71 13.47
CA ASN A 168 -3.83 -8.26 14.46
C ASN A 168 -3.15 -9.07 15.57
N ILE A 169 -1.89 -9.50 15.40
CA ILE A 169 -1.12 -10.15 16.49
C ILE A 169 -0.60 -9.11 17.49
N ILE A 170 -0.18 -7.95 16.98
CA ILE A 170 0.49 -6.91 17.79
C ILE A 170 -0.52 -6.10 18.64
N ARG A 171 -1.81 -6.24 18.38
CA ARG A 171 -2.88 -5.44 18.96
C ARG A 171 -3.82 -6.29 19.82
#